data_AF-A0A527ZJL5-F1
#
_entry.id   AF-A0A527ZJL5-F1
#
_cell.length_a   1.000
_cell.length_b   1.000
_cell.length_c   1.000
_cell.angle_alpha   90.00
_cell.angle_beta   90.00
_cell.angle_gamma   90.00
#
_symmetry.space_group_name_H-M   'P 1'
#
loop_
_entity.id
_entity.type
_entity.pdbx_description
1 polymer ?
#
loop_
_entity_poly.entity_id
_entity_poly.type
_entity_poly.pdbx_seq_one_letter_code
_entity_poly.pdbx_strand_id
1 'polypeptide(L)' 'GLEPIAFGDFSMAYRIFDRVGMSIFADPYTVRASGLIRFHARRRVGGNIVLAEAIRKIRCAAS' A
#
# COMPACT_ATOMS: atom_id res chain seq x y z
N GLY A 1 23.09 -0.39 -5.87
CA GLY A 1 23.19 -1.65 -5.11
C GLY A 1 21.81 -2.01 -4.66
N LEU A 2 21.37 -3.23 -4.94
CA LEU A 2 20.08 -3.72 -4.48
C LEU A 2 20.14 -3.95 -2.96
N GLU A 3 19.13 -3.47 -2.25
CA GLU A 3 18.98 -3.65 -0.80
C GLU A 3 17.68 -4.41 -0.53
N PRO A 4 17.62 -5.72 -0.88
CA PRO A 4 16.38 -6.49 -0.82
C PRO A 4 15.95 -6.83 0.61
N ILE A 5 16.84 -6.68 1.59
CA ILE A 5 16.57 -7.00 3.00
C ILE A 5 16.52 -5.71 3.81
N ALA A 6 15.42 -5.51 4.54
CA ALA A 6 15.27 -4.49 5.56
C ALA A 6 14.93 -5.15 6.90
N PHE A 7 15.66 -4.81 7.96
CA PHE A 7 15.51 -5.40 9.28
C PHE A 7 15.41 -4.31 10.36
N GLY A 8 14.52 -4.51 11.33
CA GLY A 8 14.26 -3.55 12.40
C GLY A 8 12.82 -3.57 12.90
N ASP A 9 12.48 -2.63 13.78
CA ASP A 9 11.13 -2.48 14.31
C ASP A 9 10.28 -1.58 13.39
N PHE A 10 9.46 -2.21 12.56
CA PHE A 10 8.55 -1.51 11.64
C PHE A 10 7.40 -0.80 12.35
N SER A 11 7.01 -1.25 13.55
CA SER A 11 5.94 -0.62 14.31
C SER A 11 6.34 0.76 14.80
N MET A 12 7.61 0.94 15.16
CA MET A 12 8.17 2.25 15.52
C MET A 12 8.60 3.06 14.30
N ALA A 13 9.17 2.40 13.28
CA ALA A 13 9.80 3.11 12.17
C ALA A 13 8.80 3.67 11.15
N TYR A 14 7.68 3.01 10.90
CA TYR A 14 6.78 3.37 9.82
C TYR A 14 5.33 3.41 10.29
N ARG A 15 4.62 4.48 9.94
CA ARG A 15 3.22 4.65 10.30
C ARG A 15 2.34 4.69 9.07
N ILE A 16 1.36 3.80 9.05
CA ILE A 16 0.31 3.73 8.03
C ILE A 16 -0.89 4.55 8.53
N PHE A 17 -1.31 5.51 7.72
CA PHE A 17 -2.49 6.33 7.97
C PHE A 17 -3.62 5.88 7.05
N ASP A 18 -4.71 5.42 7.64
CA ASP A 18 -5.96 5.15 6.93
C ASP A 18 -7.05 6.10 7.46
N ARG A 19 -7.57 6.94 6.58
CA ARG A 19 -8.57 7.96 6.93
C ARG A 19 -10.00 7.50 6.65
N VAL A 20 -10.20 6.74 5.57
CA VAL A 20 -11.51 6.29 5.12
C VAL A 20 -11.32 4.87 4.63
N GLY A 21 -12.05 3.93 5.23
CA GLY A 21 -12.01 2.53 4.88
C GLY A 21 -12.28 2.27 3.40
N MET A 22 -12.15 1.01 2.98
CA MET A 22 -12.36 0.64 1.59
C MET A 22 -13.78 0.98 1.12
N SER A 23 -13.89 1.77 0.06
CA SER A 23 -15.16 2.07 -0.61
C SER A 23 -15.34 1.13 -1.80
N ILE A 24 -16.51 0.51 -1.89
CA ILE A 24 -16.92 -0.33 -3.00
C ILE A 24 -18.16 0.30 -3.61
N PHE A 25 -18.10 0.57 -4.91
CA PHE A 25 -19.24 1.03 -5.69
C PHE A 25 -19.50 0.07 -6.84
N ALA A 26 -20.71 -0.49 -6.87
CA ALA A 26 -21.19 -1.27 -8.00
C ALA A 26 -21.89 -0.31 -8.97
N ASP A 27 -21.35 -0.18 -10.18
CA ASP A 27 -21.90 0.62 -11.27
C ASP A 27 -22.67 -0.28 -12.25
N PRO A 28 -24.01 -0.25 -12.22
CA PRO A 28 -24.85 -1.05 -13.12
C PRO A 28 -25.20 -0.32 -14.42
N TYR A 29 -24.62 0.86 -14.70
CA TYR A 29 -25.02 1.71 -15.81
C TYR A 29 -23.97 1.77 -16.92
N THR A 30 -22.68 1.96 -16.58
CA THR A 30 -21.63 2.23 -17.59
C THR A 30 -21.40 1.10 -18.59
N VAL A 31 -21.56 -0.16 -18.17
CA VAL A 31 -21.42 -1.36 -19.03
C VAL A 31 -22.71 -2.17 -19.12
N ARG A 32 -23.85 -1.48 -18.95
CA ARG A 32 -25.17 -2.13 -19.04
C ARG A 32 -25.42 -2.79 -20.40
N ALA A 33 -24.95 -2.17 -21.48
CA ALA A 33 -25.14 -2.69 -22.84
C ALA A 33 -24.48 -4.07 -23.06
N SER A 34 -23.42 -4.40 -22.30
CA SER A 34 -22.78 -5.72 -22.33
C SER A 34 -23.31 -6.67 -21.26
N GLY A 35 -24.36 -6.29 -20.52
CA GLY A 35 -24.98 -7.13 -19.48
C GLY A 35 -24.15 -7.27 -18.20
N LEU A 36 -23.12 -6.43 -17.99
CA LEU A 36 -22.19 -6.54 -16.87
C LEU A 36 -22.33 -5.40 -15.87
N ILE A 37 -21.99 -5.67 -14.61
CA ILE A 37 -21.87 -4.67 -13.54
C ILE A 37 -20.37 -4.43 -13.28
N ARG A 38 -19.95 -3.16 -13.22
CA ARG A 38 -18.56 -2.79 -12.96
C ARG A 38 -18.37 -2.45 -11.48
N PHE A 39 -17.35 -3.02 -10.85
CA PHE A 39 -17.01 -2.70 -9.46
C PHE A 39 -15.84 -1.74 -9.40
N HIS A 40 -16.06 -0.60 -8.76
CA HIS A 40 -15.03 0.37 -8.42
C HIS A 40 -14.67 0.21 -6.94
N ALA A 41 -13.48 -0.31 -6.68
CA ALA A 41 -12.91 -0.36 -5.34
C ALA A 41 -11.86 0.75 -5.19
N ARG A 42 -12.02 1.59 -4.18
CA ARG A 42 -11.04 2.64 -3.85
C ARG A 42 -10.74 2.61 -2.37
N ARG A 43 -9.45 2.64 -2.02
CA ARG A 43 -8.95 2.91 -0.68
C ARG A 43 -7.96 4.06 -0.73
N ARG A 44 -7.98 4.93 0.28
CA ARG A 44 -7.04 6.05 0.42
C ARG A 44 -6.16 5.80 1.63
N VAL A 45 -4.95 5.33 1.39
CA VAL A 45 -3.94 5.09 2.42
C VAL A 45 -2.76 6.01 2.19
N GLY A 46 -2.19 6.53 3.27
CA GLY A 46 -0.89 7.20 3.27
C GLY A 46 0.06 6.51 4.22
N GLY A 47 1.36 6.72 4.06
CA GLY A 47 2.35 6.17 4.98
C GLY A 47 3.60 7.03 4.98
N ASN A 48 4.24 7.13 6.14
CA ASN A 48 5.53 7.80 6.25
C ASN A 48 6.41 7.18 7.32
N ILE A 49 7.72 7.38 7.18
CA ILE A 49 8.74 7.02 8.18
C ILE A 49 8.62 7.99 9.35
N VAL A 50 8.45 7.44 10.55
CA VAL A 50 8.44 8.19 11.81
C VAL A 50 9.85 8.22 12.40
N LEU A 51 10.52 7.06 12.44
CA LEU A 51 11.88 6.92 12.96
C LEU A 51 12.74 6.11 11.99
N ALA A 52 13.59 6.80 11.22
CA ALA A 52 14.42 6.16 10.21
C ALA A 52 15.49 5.23 10.81
N GLU A 53 15.94 5.49 12.03
CA GLU A 53 16.99 4.72 12.70
C GLU A 53 16.54 3.32 13.12
N ALA A 54 15.22 3.12 13.29
CA ALA A 54 14.65 1.86 13.72
C ALA A 54 14.65 0.77 12.63
N ILE A 55 15.01 1.11 11.38
CA ILE A 55 15.19 0.14 10.28
C ILE A 55 16.55 0.32 9.64
N ARG A 56 17.25 -0.79 9.37
CA ARG A 56 18.45 -0.82 8.53
C ARG A 56 18.23 -1.67 7.30
N LYS A 57 18.76 -1.19 6.18
CA LYS A 57 18.76 -1.89 4.89
C LYS A 57 20.09 -2.59 4.70
N ILE A 58 20.06 -3.85 4.28
CA ILE A 58 21.26 -4.65 4.03
C ILE A 58 21.50 -4.69 2.53
N ARG A 59 22.69 -4.27 2.13
CA ARG A 59 23.15 -4.37 0.74
C ARG A 59 23.67 -5.79 0.49
N CYS A 60 23.10 -6.47 -0.49
CA CYS A 60 23.68 -7.70 -1.00
C CYS A 60 24.86 -7.33 -1.90
N ALA A 61 26.08 -7.65 -1.48
CA ALA A 61 27.30 -7.41 -2.25
C ALA A 61 27.55 -8.48 -3.32
N ALA A 62 26.94 -9.66 -3.16
CA ALA A 62 27.00 -10.73 -4.14
C ALA A 62 25.92 -10.52 -5.21
N SER A 63 26.33 -9.86 -6.29
CA SER A 63 25.83 -10.07 -7.64
C SER A 63 27.02 -10.10 -8.56
#